data_AF-A0A5Q0M442-F1
#
_entry.id   AF-A0A5Q0M442-F1
#
_cell.length_a   1.000
_cell.length_b   1.000
_cell.length_c   1.000
_cell.angle_alpha   90.00
_cell.angle_beta   90.00
_cell.angle_gamma   90.00
#
_symmetry.space_group_name_H-M   'P 1'
#
loop_
_entity.id
_entity.type
_entity.pdbx_description
1 polymer ?
#
loop_
_entity_poly.entity_id
_entity_poly.type
_entity_poly.pdbx_seq_one_letter_code
_entity_poly.pdbx_strand_id
1 'polypeptide(L)'
;MAFSGNFVGAEQAERWGLVNRVTTPGQLMPEALALAADIASALPEMLPVYKRLIDDGHARSFAEGMALELAATRAWAASLTPEVLRARREAVQARGPAQKG
;
A
#
# COMPACT_ATOMS: atom_id res chain seq x y z
N MET A 1 23.39 11.72 -8.80
CA MET A 1 22.51 12.75 -9.42
C MET A 1 22.82 14.14 -8.90
N ALA A 2 22.67 14.37 -7.60
CA ALA A 2 22.85 15.70 -7.00
C ALA A 2 24.17 16.39 -7.38
N PHE A 3 25.26 15.61 -7.52
CA PHE A 3 26.57 16.14 -7.92
C PHE A 3 26.85 16.12 -9.43
N SER A 4 26.15 15.30 -10.22
CA SER A 4 26.43 15.13 -11.65
C SER A 4 25.44 15.85 -12.57
N GLY A 5 24.27 16.28 -12.06
CA GLY A 5 23.25 16.99 -12.84
C GLY A 5 22.55 16.18 -13.94
N ASN A 6 22.93 14.91 -14.14
CA ASN A 6 22.36 14.06 -15.19
C ASN A 6 20.87 13.79 -14.97
N PHE A 7 20.13 13.53 -16.06
CA PHE A 7 18.72 13.13 -16.01
C PHE A 7 18.55 11.64 -15.71
N VAL A 8 17.45 11.27 -15.03
CA VAL A 8 16.99 9.87 -14.90
C VAL A 8 15.96 9.63 -15.97
N GLY A 9 16.19 8.64 -16.84
CA GLY A 9 15.13 8.13 -17.72
C GLY A 9 14.12 7.28 -16.93
N ALA A 10 12.89 7.15 -17.43
CA ALA A 10 11.81 6.44 -16.75
C ALA A 10 12.20 5.01 -16.33
N GLU A 11 12.77 4.24 -17.25
CA GLU A 11 13.27 2.87 -17.01
C GLU A 11 14.30 2.79 -15.87
N GLN A 12 15.17 3.80 -15.79
CA GLN A 12 16.18 3.84 -14.74
C GLN A 12 15.56 4.21 -13.39
N ALA A 13 14.56 5.09 -13.38
CA ALA A 13 13.82 5.46 -12.18
C ALA A 13 13.06 4.27 -11.60
N GLU A 14 12.47 3.42 -12.45
CA GLU A 14 11.77 2.21 -12.02
C GLU A 14 12.73 1.20 -11.39
N ARG A 15 13.86 0.91 -12.05
CA ARG A 15 14.87 0.00 -11.49
C ARG A 15 15.45 0.47 -10.16
N TRP A 16 15.45 1.78 -9.90
CA TRP A 16 15.90 2.35 -8.63
C TRP A 16 14.80 2.42 -7.56
N GLY A 17 13.55 2.09 -7.92
CA GLY A 17 12.40 2.21 -7.03
C GLY A 17 11.92 3.65 -6.81
N LEU A 18 12.34 4.60 -7.65
CA LEU A 18 11.87 5.99 -7.59
C LEU A 18 10.44 6.13 -8.17
N VAL A 19 10.11 5.29 -9.15
CA VAL A 19 8.75 5.12 -9.66
C VAL A 19 8.36 3.65 -9.58
N ASN A 20 7.07 3.37 -9.39
CA ASN A 20 6.58 2.00 -9.21
C ASN A 20 6.55 1.19 -10.52
N ARG A 21 6.25 1.85 -11.65
CA ARG A 21 6.12 1.23 -12.97
C ARG A 21 6.30 2.26 -14.10
N VAL A 22 6.91 1.86 -15.21
CA VAL A 22 6.91 2.63 -16.46
C VAL A 22 5.83 2.08 -17.40
N THR A 23 5.09 2.98 -18.04
CA THR A 23 3.99 2.62 -18.95
C THR A 23 4.22 3.25 -20.32
N THR A 24 3.49 2.79 -21.33
CA THR A 24 3.39 3.54 -22.59
C THR A 24 2.67 4.88 -22.33
N PRO A 25 2.97 5.96 -23.09
CA PRO A 25 2.45 7.30 -22.81
C PRO A 25 0.92 7.37 -22.72
N GLY A 26 0.21 6.60 -23.57
CA GLY A 26 -1.25 6.57 -23.58
C GLY A 26 -1.90 5.76 -22.46
N GLN A 27 -1.11 4.97 -21.70
CA GLN A 27 -1.62 4.09 -20.66
C GLN A 27 -1.38 4.59 -19.24
N LEU A 28 -0.64 5.70 -19.07
CA LEU A 28 -0.28 6.23 -17.75
C LEU A 28 -1.51 6.42 -16.85
N MET A 29 -2.50 7.16 -17.31
CA MET A 29 -3.71 7.46 -16.50
C MET A 29 -4.60 6.23 -16.29
N PRO A 30 -4.94 5.42 -17.31
CA PRO A 30 -5.68 4.18 -17.11
C PRO A 30 -5.04 3.26 -16.07
N GLU A 31 -3.73 3.06 -16.16
CA GLU A 31 -2.99 2.17 -15.27
C GLU A 31 -2.87 2.71 -13.84
N ALA A 32 -2.63 4.02 -13.68
CA ALA A 32 -2.58 4.66 -12.37
C ALA A 32 -3.94 4.61 -11.65
N LEU A 33 -5.04 4.82 -12.38
CA LEU A 33 -6.39 4.73 -11.84
C LEU A 33 -6.79 3.30 -11.50
N ALA A 34 -6.37 2.32 -12.30
CA ALA A 34 -6.57 0.91 -11.98
C ALA A 34 -5.89 0.55 -10.65
N LEU A 35 -4.63 0.96 -10.45
CA LEU A 35 -3.94 0.78 -9.18
C LEU A 35 -4.64 1.50 -8.01
N ALA A 36 -5.12 2.72 -8.24
CA ALA A 36 -5.87 3.45 -7.22
C ALA A 36 -7.18 2.74 -6.85
N ALA A 37 -7.88 2.14 -7.82
CA ALA A 37 -9.07 1.34 -7.59
C ALA A 37 -8.74 0.07 -6.80
N ASP A 38 -7.63 -0.61 -7.12
CA ASP A 38 -7.15 -1.76 -6.36
C ASP A 38 -6.84 -1.40 -4.91
N ILE A 39 -6.17 -0.27 -4.67
CA ILE A 39 -5.90 0.26 -3.32
C ILE A 39 -7.22 0.59 -2.60
N ALA A 40 -8.14 1.29 -3.27
CA ALA A 40 -9.43 1.66 -2.68
C ALA A 40 -10.34 0.45 -2.41
N SER A 41 -10.13 -0.67 -3.12
CA SER A 41 -10.82 -1.95 -2.88
C SER A 41 -10.32 -2.68 -1.62
N ALA A 42 -9.19 -2.26 -1.05
CA ALA A 42 -8.73 -2.75 0.24
C ALA A 42 -9.62 -2.21 1.37
N LEU A 43 -9.22 -2.41 2.64
CA LEU A 43 -9.94 -1.91 3.81
C LEU A 43 -9.75 -0.39 3.92
N PRO A 44 -10.72 0.46 3.51
CA PRO A 44 -10.48 1.90 3.37
C PRO A 44 -10.15 2.57 4.70
N GLU A 45 -10.73 2.08 5.79
CA GLU A 45 -10.47 2.54 7.16
C GLU A 45 -9.03 2.25 7.62
N MET A 46 -8.35 1.28 7.01
CA MET A 46 -6.97 0.91 7.36
C MET A 46 -5.91 1.57 6.49
N LEU A 47 -6.27 2.07 5.30
CA LEU A 47 -5.30 2.72 4.41
C LEU A 47 -4.55 3.89 5.08
N PRO A 48 -5.21 4.82 5.81
CA PRO A 48 -4.51 5.90 6.51
C PRO A 48 -3.62 5.39 7.64
N VAL A 49 -4.05 4.34 8.35
CA VAL A 49 -3.27 3.72 9.43
C VAL A 49 -1.98 3.13 8.89
N TYR A 50 -2.06 2.36 7.80
CA TYR A 50 -0.88 1.79 7.14
C TYR A 50 0.06 2.87 6.59
N LYS A 51 -0.47 3.90 5.93
CA LYS A 51 0.37 5.00 5.42
C LYS A 51 1.13 5.68 6.56
N ARG A 52 0.46 5.92 7.69
CA ARG A 52 1.08 6.51 8.88
C ARG A 52 2.14 5.60 9.50
N LEU A 53 1.91 4.28 9.57
CA LEU A 53 2.92 3.33 10.06
C LEU A 53 4.20 3.38 9.22
N ILE A 54 4.07 3.45 7.89
CA ILE A 54 5.21 3.58 6.97
C ILE A 54 5.97 4.88 7.25
N ASP A 55 5.24 6.00 7.34
CA ASP A 55 5.85 7.32 7.55
C ASP A 55 6.54 7.43 8.93
N ASP A 56 5.86 7.00 9.99
CA ASP A 56 6.36 7.08 11.37
C ASP A 56 7.47 6.05 11.64
N GLY A 57 7.43 4.90 10.96
CA GLY A 57 8.40 3.81 11.09
C GLY A 57 9.68 4.00 10.27
N HIS A 58 9.63 4.76 9.17
CA HIS A 58 10.75 4.91 8.23
C HIS A 58 12.06 5.39 8.88
N ALA A 59 11.98 6.24 9.90
CA ALA A 59 13.15 6.77 10.61
C ALA A 59 13.50 6.02 11.92
N ARG A 60 12.82 4.91 12.23
CA ARG A 60 12.96 4.18 13.50
C ARG A 60 13.83 2.94 13.34
N SER A 61 14.30 2.42 14.47
CA SER A 61 14.90 1.09 14.47
C SER A 61 13.85 0.01 14.14
N PHE A 62 14.29 -1.13 13.65
CA PHE A 62 13.40 -2.25 13.35
C PHE A 62 12.57 -2.68 14.55
N ALA A 63 13.17 -2.73 15.75
CA ALA A 63 12.47 -3.11 16.98
C ALA A 63 11.35 -2.12 17.35
N GLU A 64 11.60 -0.81 17.20
CA GLU A 64 10.58 0.21 17.44
C GLU A 64 9.47 0.17 16.39
N GLY A 65 9.81 -0.07 15.13
CA GLY A 65 8.83 -0.27 14.05
C GLY A 65 7.90 -1.45 14.33
N MET A 66 8.45 -2.60 14.72
CA MET A 66 7.66 -3.78 15.12
C MET A 66 6.72 -3.49 16.29
N ALA A 67 7.17 -2.73 17.29
CA ALA A 67 6.33 -2.34 18.42
C ALA A 67 5.21 -1.37 17.99
N LEU A 68 5.51 -0.44 17.09
CA LEU A 68 4.56 0.50 16.51
C LEU A 68 3.45 -0.22 15.72
N GLU A 69 3.84 -1.16 14.85
CA GLU A 69 2.90 -1.99 14.09
C GLU A 69 1.98 -2.79 15.02
N LEU A 70 2.56 -3.47 16.02
CA LEU A 70 1.78 -4.25 17.00
C LEU A 70 0.76 -3.38 17.75
N ALA A 71 1.16 -2.18 18.17
CA ALA A 71 0.26 -1.26 18.86
C ALA A 71 -0.89 -0.80 17.96
N ALA A 72 -0.60 -0.43 16.72
CA ALA A 72 -1.63 -0.02 15.74
C ALA A 72 -2.59 -1.16 15.40
N THR A 73 -2.09 -2.38 15.19
CA THR A 73 -2.93 -3.56 14.93
C THR A 73 -3.84 -3.87 16.13
N ARG A 74 -3.34 -3.78 17.36
CA ARG A 74 -4.14 -4.00 18.58
C ARG A 74 -5.24 -2.94 18.73
N ALA A 75 -4.91 -1.68 18.53
CA ALA A 75 -5.87 -0.58 18.59
C ALA A 75 -6.99 -0.76 17.56
N TRP A 76 -6.63 -1.14 16.34
CA TRP A 76 -7.62 -1.44 15.31
C TRP A 76 -8.46 -2.68 15.66
N ALA A 77 -7.85 -3.79 16.07
CA ALA A 77 -8.57 -5.00 16.45
C ALA A 77 -9.59 -4.76 17.57
N ALA A 78 -9.26 -3.90 18.56
CA ALA A 78 -10.16 -3.52 19.63
C ALA A 78 -11.39 -2.72 19.15
N SER A 79 -11.32 -2.08 17.98
CA SER A 79 -12.46 -1.38 17.36
C SER A 79 -13.39 -2.28 16.55
N LEU A 80 -13.04 -3.56 16.36
CA LEU A 80 -13.81 -4.48 15.52
C LEU A 80 -14.95 -5.14 16.28
N THR A 81 -16.16 -5.09 15.70
CA THR A 81 -17.29 -5.89 16.18
C THR A 81 -17.31 -7.27 15.50
N PRO A 82 -17.96 -8.28 16.12
CA PRO A 82 -18.15 -9.60 15.50
C PRO A 82 -18.79 -9.54 14.10
N GLU A 83 -19.71 -8.61 13.88
CA GLU A 83 -20.42 -8.40 12.62
C GLU A 83 -19.47 -7.90 11.53
N VAL A 84 -18.61 -6.94 11.86
CA VAL A 84 -17.57 -6.43 10.95
C VAL A 84 -16.59 -7.54 10.58
N LEU A 85 -16.18 -8.37 11.54
CA LEU A 85 -15.29 -9.51 11.28
C LEU A 85 -15.93 -10.54 10.34
N ARG A 86 -17.21 -10.84 10.55
CA ARG A 86 -17.96 -11.78 9.69
C ARG A 86 -18.11 -11.25 8.27
N ALA A 87 -18.60 -10.02 8.12
CA ALA A 87 -18.78 -9.38 6.80
C ALA A 87 -17.46 -9.34 6.01
N ARG A 88 -16.33 -9.05 6.69
CA ARG A 88 -15.00 -9.08 6.07
C ARG A 88 -14.56 -10.48 5.66
N ARG A 89 -14.81 -11.50 6.49
CA ARG A 89 -14.49 -12.89 6.14
C ARG A 89 -15.24 -13.32 4.88
N GLU A 90 -16.51 -12.95 4.77
CA GLU A 90 -17.34 -13.22 3.58
C GLU A 90 -16.79 -12.47 2.35
N ALA A 91 -16.41 -11.19 2.49
CA ALA A 91 -15.80 -10.41 1.41
C ALA A 91 -14.45 -10.98 0.92
N VAL A 92 -13.59 -11.43 1.83
CA VAL A 92 -12.30 -12.07 1.47
C VAL A 92 -12.52 -13.39 0.75
N GLN A 93 -13.47 -14.21 1.20
CA GLN A 93 -13.81 -15.48 0.55
C GLN A 93 -14.40 -15.26 -0.85
N ALA A 94 -15.24 -14.23 -1.04
CA ALA A 94 -15.79 -13.86 -2.34
C ALA A 94 -14.73 -13.31 -3.31
N ARG A 95 -13.66 -12.68 -2.79
CA ARG A 95 -12.55 -12.13 -3.59
C ARG A 95 -11.55 -13.21 -4.06
N GLY A 96 -11.37 -14.29 -3.29
CA GLY A 96 -10.41 -15.37 -3.61
C GLY A 96 -10.52 -15.97 -5.02
N PRO A 97 -11.73 -16.25 -5.55
CA PRO A 97 -11.92 -16.73 -6.92
C PRO A 97 -11.57 -15.70 -8.01
N ALA A 98 -11.72 -14.40 -7.74
CA ALA A 98 -11.53 -13.31 -8.71
C ALA A 98 -10.07 -12.84 -8.84
N GLN A 99 -9.20 -13.21 -7.90
CA GLN A 99 -7.80 -12.77 -7.85
C GLN A 99 -6.80 -13.85 -8.34
N LYS A 100 -7.29 -14.92 -8.97
CA LYS A 100 -6.45 -15.87 -9.72
C LYS A 100 -5.97 -15.20 -11.01
N GLY A 101 -4.83 -14.52 -10.92
CA GLY A 101 -3.95 -14.18 -12.04
C GLY A 101 -2.79 -15.16 -12.06
#